data_AF-A0A9E4H8G0-F1
#
_entry.id   AF-A0A9E4H8G0-F1
#
_cell.length_a   1.000
_cell.length_b   1.000
_cell.length_c   1.000
_cell.angle_alpha   90.00
_cell.angle_beta   90.00
_cell.angle_gamma   90.00
#
_symmetry.space_group_name_H-M   'P 1'
#
loop_
_entity.id
_entity.type
_entity.pdbx_description
1 polymer ?
#
loop_
_entity_poly.entity_id
_entity_poly.type
_entity_poly.pdbx_seq_one_letter_code
_entity_poly.pdbx_strand_id
1 'polypeptide(L)' 'ISNGALLGLLIDPYQRQVHIYRPGVEPEVLDDPETMSGEPEQPGFVFEARRRIFDKGGSLTKKARNGRRQSGRGGAW' A
#
# COMPACT_ATOMS: atom_id res chain seq x y z
N ILE A 1 -10.26 10.69 -14.91
CA ILE A 1 -8.97 10.29 -15.52
C ILE A 1 -8.98 10.82 -16.95
N SER A 2 -8.11 11.79 -17.28
CA SER A 2 -8.14 12.56 -18.54
C SER A 2 -7.04 12.21 -19.54
N ASN A 3 -6.14 11.27 -19.17
CA ASN A 3 -4.88 11.07 -19.89
C ASN A 3 -4.88 9.82 -20.80
N GLY A 4 -6.05 9.26 -21.12
CA GLY A 4 -6.19 8.10 -22.01
C GLY A 4 -5.85 6.73 -21.39
N ALA A 5 -5.55 6.66 -20.09
CA ALA A 5 -5.30 5.40 -19.40
C ALA A 5 -6.59 4.57 -19.27
N LEU A 6 -6.54 3.30 -19.70
CA LEU A 6 -7.66 2.35 -19.66
C LEU A 6 -7.67 1.47 -18.40
N LEU A 7 -6.52 1.31 -17.75
CA LEU A 7 -6.35 0.55 -16.52
C LEU A 7 -5.33 1.24 -15.62
N GLY A 8 -5.70 1.50 -14.36
CA GLY A 8 -4.81 2.00 -13.31
C GLY A 8 -4.86 1.13 -12.08
N LEU A 9 -3.70 0.89 -11.45
CA LEU A 9 -3.58 0.10 -10.22
C LEU A 9 -2.95 0.98 -9.13
N LEU A 10 -3.63 1.13 -7.99
CA LEU A 10 -3.04 1.66 -6.76
C LEU A 10 -2.88 0.52 -5.78
N ILE A 11 -1.63 0.22 -5.44
CA ILE A 11 -1.30 -0.84 -4.48
C ILE A 11 -0.99 -0.17 -3.14
N ASP A 12 -1.80 -0.46 -2.13
CA ASP A 12 -1.54 -0.07 -0.74
C ASP A 12 -0.89 -1.26 -0.01
N PRO A 13 0.45 -1.26 0.17
CA PRO A 13 1.13 -2.35 0.86
C PRO A 13 0.90 -2.37 2.37
N TYR A 14 0.43 -1.27 2.97
CA TYR A 14 0.19 -1.20 4.42
C TYR A 14 -1.14 -1.84 4.79
N GLN A 15 -2.16 -1.59 3.97
CA GLN A 15 -3.48 -2.22 4.10
C GLN A 15 -3.58 -3.53 3.33
N ARG A 16 -2.55 -3.86 2.52
CA ARG A 16 -2.54 -5.01 1.59
C ARG A 16 -3.73 -4.96 0.62
N GLN A 17 -4.09 -3.77 0.18
CA GLN A 17 -5.21 -3.56 -0.72
C GLN A 17 -4.72 -3.17 -2.11
N VAL A 18 -5.52 -3.50 -3.11
CA VAL A 18 -5.31 -2.99 -4.47
C VAL A 18 -6.58 -2.39 -4.99
N HIS A 19 -6.47 -1.15 -5.47
CA HIS A 19 -7.56 -0.42 -6.10
C HIS A 19 -7.35 -0.44 -7.62
N ILE A 20 -8.36 -0.90 -8.34
CA ILE A 20 -8.39 -1.01 -9.79
C ILE A 20 -9.27 0.11 -10.33
N TYR A 21 -8.70 0.94 -11.19
CA TYR A 21 -9.36 2.08 -11.81
C TYR A 21 -9.59 1.82 -13.29
N ARG A 22 -10.85 1.94 -13.72
CA ARG A 22 -11.27 1.87 -15.12
C ARG A 22 -12.09 3.12 -15.49
N PRO A 23 -11.97 3.64 -16.72
CA PRO A 23 -12.77 4.78 -17.14
C PRO A 23 -14.28 4.50 -17.03
N GLY A 24 -15.02 5.42 -16.41
CA GLY A 24 -16.48 5.37 -16.35
C GLY A 24 -17.07 4.38 -15.35
N VAL A 25 -16.25 3.76 -14.50
CA VAL A 25 -16.68 2.81 -13.46
C VAL A 25 -16.13 3.27 -12.11
N GLU A 26 -16.84 2.97 -11.02
CA GLU A 26 -16.28 3.15 -9.68
C GLU A 26 -15.05 2.24 -9.47
N PRO A 27 -14.06 2.69 -8.68
CA PRO A 27 -12.89 1.88 -8.40
C PRO A 27 -13.26 0.56 -7.71
N GLU A 28 -12.74 -0.54 -8.21
CA GLU A 28 -12.84 -1.85 -7.55
C GLU A 28 -11.72 -1.96 -6.51
N VAL A 29 -12.05 -2.42 -5.30
CA VAL A 29 -11.07 -2.59 -4.22
C VAL A 29 -10.99 -4.06 -3.85
N LEU A 30 -9.78 -4.62 -3.98
CA LEU A 30 -9.46 -5.98 -3.59
C LEU A 30 -8.67 -5.96 -2.28
N ASP A 31 -9.12 -6.74 -1.30
CA ASP A 31 -8.47 -6.90 0.00
C ASP A 31 -7.60 -8.17 -0.01
N ASP A 32 -6.31 -7.99 0.31
CA ASP A 32 -5.25 -8.99 0.27
C ASP A 32 -5.26 -9.91 -0.97
N PRO A 33 -5.34 -9.37 -2.21
CA PRO A 33 -5.42 -10.21 -3.40
C PRO A 33 -4.13 -10.99 -3.62
N GLU A 34 -4.24 -12.28 -3.90
CA GLU A 34 -3.09 -13.09 -4.32
C GLU A 34 -2.65 -12.72 -5.74
N THR A 35 -3.63 -12.63 -6.65
CA THR A 35 -3.46 -12.30 -8.06
C THR A 35 -4.55 -11.35 -8.53
N MET A 36 -4.28 -10.60 -9.60
CA MET A 36 -5.26 -9.76 -10.27
C MET A 36 -5.11 -9.87 -11.78
N SER A 37 -6.23 -9.77 -12.49
CA SER A 37 -6.26 -9.79 -13.95
C SER A 37 -6.22 -8.38 -14.54
N GLY A 38 -5.48 -8.22 -15.63
CA GLY A 38 -5.52 -7.01 -16.46
C GLY A 38 -6.64 -7.01 -17.51
N GLU A 39 -7.46 -8.06 -17.57
CA GLU A 39 -8.55 -8.20 -18.54
C GLU A 39 -9.66 -7.17 -18.30
N PRO A 40 -10.33 -6.68 -19.37
CA PRO A 40 -10.09 -6.97 -20.80
C PRO A 40 -8.99 -6.11 -21.49
N GLU A 41 -8.41 -5.13 -20.81
CA GLU A 41 -7.56 -4.08 -21.39
C GLU A 41 -6.14 -4.56 -21.66
N GLN A 42 -5.68 -5.56 -20.89
CA GLN A 42 -4.42 -6.27 -21.11
C GLN A 42 -4.65 -7.78 -21.08
N PRO A 43 -5.01 -8.37 -22.24
CA PRO A 43 -5.30 -9.79 -22.30
C PRO A 43 -4.11 -10.67 -21.91
N GLY A 44 -4.36 -11.66 -21.07
CA GLY A 44 -3.36 -12.60 -20.56
C GLY A 44 -2.40 -12.01 -19.50
N PHE A 45 -2.59 -10.76 -19.08
CA PHE A 45 -1.80 -10.18 -18.00
C PHE A 45 -2.36 -10.58 -16.63
N VAL A 46 -1.52 -11.21 -15.81
CA VAL A 46 -1.81 -11.54 -14.41
C VAL A 46 -0.73 -10.95 -13.51
N PHE A 47 -1.15 -10.17 -12.52
CA PHE A 47 -0.26 -9.58 -11.52
C PHE A 47 -0.32 -10.35 -10.20
N GLU A 48 0.78 -10.97 -9.80
CA GLU A 48 0.93 -11.66 -8.50
C GLU A 48 1.27 -10.66 -7.38
N ALA A 49 0.24 -10.06 -6.75
CA ALA A 49 0.44 -9.00 -5.76
C ALA A 49 1.08 -9.51 -4.45
N ARG A 50 0.59 -10.64 -3.92
CA ARG A 50 1.04 -11.21 -2.64
C ARG A 50 2.55 -11.48 -2.60
N ARG A 51 3.04 -12.25 -3.57
CA ARG A 51 4.45 -12.63 -3.64
C ARG A 51 5.38 -11.46 -3.99
N ARG A 52 4.91 -10.50 -4.79
CA ARG A 52 5.78 -9.42 -5.30
C ARG A 52 5.85 -8.22 -4.38
N ILE A 53 4.75 -7.91 -3.68
CA ILE A 53 4.59 -6.67 -2.91
C ILE A 53 4.35 -6.94 -1.42
N PHE A 54 3.43 -7.83 -1.06
CA PHE A 54 2.98 -7.96 0.34
C PHE A 54 3.91 -8.80 1.23
N ASP A 55 4.51 -9.86 0.69
CA ASP A 55 5.36 -10.77 1.48
C ASP A 55 6.81 -10.26 1.64
N LYS A 56 7.17 -9.14 1.00
CA LYS A 56 8.50 -8.52 1.13
C LYS A 56 8.60 -7.70 2.41
N GLY A 57 8.64 -8.38 3.56
CA GLY A 57 9.16 -7.81 4.82
C GLY A 57 8.52 -6.49 5.26
N GLY A 58 7.18 -6.45 5.35
CA GLY A 58 6.45 -5.38 6.02
C GLY A 58 6.61 -5.43 7.54
N SER A 59 7.82 -5.24 8.06
CA SER A 59 8.05 -4.97 9.48
C SER A 59 9.13 -3.91 9.66
N LEU A 60 8.87 -2.71 9.13
CA LEU A 60 9.38 -1.50 9.76
C LEU A 60 8.50 -1.24 10.99
N THR A 61 8.80 -1.98 12.06
CA THR A 61 8.23 -1.69 13.38
C THR A 61 8.32 -0.20 13.63
N LYS A 62 7.20 0.44 13.97
CA LYS A 62 7.18 1.78 14.57
C LYS A 62 8.13 1.74 15.76
N LYS A 63 9.37 2.19 15.57
CA LYS A 63 10.27 2.45 16.69
C LYS A 63 9.72 3.71 17.35
N ALA A 64 8.83 3.51 18.32
CA ALA A 64 8.37 4.54 19.22
C ALA A 64 9.62 5.25 19.78
N ARG A 65 9.86 6.48 19.35
CA ARG A 65 10.79 7.39 20.02
C ARG A 65 10.17 7.72 21.37
N ASN A 66 10.51 6.95 22.39
CA ASN A 66 10.23 7.33 23.76
C ASN A 66 11.08 8.57 24.06
N GLY A 67 10.41 9.70 24.24
CA GLY A 67 11.03 10.98 24.59
C GLY A 67 11.78 10.83 25.90
N ARG A 68 13.10 10.99 25.84
CA ARG A 68 13.97 11.12 27.01
C ARG A 68 13.63 12.44 27.69
N ARG A 69 12.65 12.43 28.61
CA ARG A 69 12.39 13.53 29.53
C ARG A 69 13.53 13.53 30.55
N GLN A 70 14.55 14.37 30.33
CA GLN A 70 15.51 14.71 31.38
C GLN A 70 14.73 15.47 32.45
N SER A 71 14.49 14.82 33.58
CA SER A 71 14.07 15.47 34.82
C SER A 71 15.17 16.44 35.23
N GLY A 72 14.86 17.74 35.25
CA GLY A 72 15.68 18.71 35.96
C GLY A 72 15.77 18.29 37.43
N ARG A 73 17.00 18.04 37.89
CA ARG A 73 17.32 18.09 39.31
C ARG A 73 18.06 19.40 39.53
N GLY A 74 17.36 20.33 40.18
CA GLY A 74 17.97 21.49 40.80
C GLY A 74 18.85 21.08 41.99
N GLY A 75 19.74 22.00 42.37
CA GLY A 75 20.56 21.90 43.56
C GLY A 75 21.95 22.49 43.35
N ALA A 76 22.05 23.82 43.39
CA ALA A 76 23.30 24.53 43.64
C ALA A 76 23.02 25.61 44.70
N TRP A 77 23.62 25.44 45.88
CA TRP A 77 23.95 26.53 46.79
C TRP A 77 25.39 26.93 46.51
#